data_AF-A0A8T6URM7-F1
#
_entry.id   AF-A0A8T6URM7-F1
#
_cell.length_a   1.000
_cell.length_b   1.000
_cell.length_c   1.000
_cell.angle_alpha   90.00
_cell.angle_beta   90.00
_cell.angle_gamma   90.00
#
_symmetry.space_group_name_H-M   'P 1'
#
loop_
_entity.id
_entity.type
_entity.pdbx_description
1 polymer ?
#
loop_
_entity_poly.entity_id
_entity_poly.type
_entity_poly.pdbx_seq_one_letter_code
_entity_poly.pdbx_strand_id
1 'polypeptide(L)'
;LSRFSDKLEKWLVENDNLQPEVKNYVLNWIKEGLRDWDITRDIPWGVPIPLKEAEGKVLYNWFDNHLCYISTTLKYCSEKGIDGKS
;
A
#
# COMPACT_ATOMS: atom_id res chain seq x y z
N LEU A 1 6.56 -8.09 1.87
CA LEU A 1 6.29 -7.66 3.25
C LEU A 1 7.39 -8.05 4.21
N SER A 2 7.82 -9.31 4.24
CA SER A 2 8.92 -9.79 5.11
C SER A 2 10.18 -8.91 5.02
N ARG A 3 10.56 -8.50 3.80
CA ARG A 3 11.71 -7.61 3.51
C ARG A 3 11.61 -6.19 4.09
N PHE A 4 10.44 -5.77 4.55
CA PHE A 4 10.21 -4.43 5.09
C PHE A 4 10.14 -4.40 6.62
N SER A 5 10.16 -5.56 7.29
CA SER A 5 9.99 -5.67 8.75
C SER A 5 10.88 -4.70 9.54
N ASP A 6 12.20 -4.72 9.32
CA ASP A 6 13.15 -3.87 10.04
C ASP A 6 12.88 -2.38 9.83
N LYS A 7 12.54 -1.99 8.60
CA LYS A 7 12.24 -0.60 8.26
C LYS A 7 10.94 -0.13 8.90
N LEU A 8 9.92 -1.00 8.93
CA LEU A 8 8.63 -0.72 9.54
C LEU A 8 8.73 -0.65 11.06
N GLU A 9 9.47 -1.56 11.68
CA GLU A 9 9.74 -1.54 13.12
C GLU A 9 10.44 -0.24 13.53
N LYS A 10 11.52 0.11 12.82
CA LYS A 10 12.25 1.35 13.07
C LYS A 10 11.33 2.58 12.96
N TRP A 11 10.59 2.68 11.86
CA TRP A 11 9.67 3.80 11.62
C TRP A 11 8.59 3.89 12.71
N LEU A 12 8.01 2.76 13.12
CA LEU A 12 7.02 2.73 14.19
C LEU A 12 7.62 3.22 15.50
N VAL A 13 8.81 2.73 15.90
CA VAL A 13 9.50 3.12 17.14
C VAL A 13 9.81 4.61 17.18
N GLU A 14 10.23 5.20 16.06
CA GLU A 14 10.57 6.62 15.94
C GLU A 14 9.34 7.55 15.78
N ASN A 15 8.15 6.99 15.55
CA ASN A 15 6.94 7.79 15.33
C ASN A 15 6.23 8.12 16.66
N ASP A 16 6.17 9.42 16.98
CA ASP A 16 5.51 9.99 18.17
C ASP A 16 4.07 10.46 17.90
N ASN A 17 3.61 10.42 16.65
CA ASN A 17 2.27 10.89 16.26
C ASN A 17 1.18 9.81 16.35
N LEU A 18 1.57 8.56 16.59
CA LEU A 18 0.65 7.42 16.68
C LEU A 18 0.27 7.14 18.13
N GLN A 19 -0.95 6.65 18.33
CA GLN A 19 -1.41 6.20 19.64
C GLN A 19 -0.54 5.02 20.13
N PRO A 20 -0.06 5.04 21.39
CA PRO A 20 0.82 4.01 21.92
C PRO A 20 0.27 2.59 21.79
N GLU A 21 -1.04 2.42 21.99
CA GLU A 21 -1.73 1.12 21.92
C GLU A 21 -1.70 0.55 20.50
N VAL A 22 -1.96 1.39 19.49
CA VAL A 22 -1.92 1.01 18.07
C VAL A 22 -0.49 0.63 17.67
N LYS A 23 0.49 1.44 18.08
CA LYS A 23 1.91 1.17 17.82
C LYS A 23 2.34 -0.17 18.40
N ASN A 24 2.01 -0.44 19.66
CA ASN A 24 2.34 -1.72 20.32
C ASN A 24 1.66 -2.91 19.65
N TYR A 25 0.40 -2.77 19.24
CA TYR A 25 -0.33 -3.81 18.53
C TYR A 25 0.33 -4.19 17.20
N VAL A 26 0.69 -3.19 16.37
CA VAL A 26 1.35 -3.44 15.08
C VAL A 26 2.77 -3.98 15.28
N LEU A 27 3.51 -3.50 16.30
CA LEU A 27 4.84 -4.04 16.61
C LEU A 27 4.78 -5.54 16.96
N ASN A 28 3.73 -6.00 17.64
CA ASN A 28 3.56 -7.43 17.91
C ASN A 28 3.37 -8.24 16.62
N TRP A 29 2.60 -7.74 15.65
CA TRP A 29 2.48 -8.39 14.35
C TRP A 29 3.82 -8.49 13.59
N ILE A 30 4.68 -7.47 13.72
CA ILE A 30 6.02 -7.50 13.10
C ILE A 30 6.88 -8.58 13.78
N LYS A 31 6.84 -8.66 15.12
CA LYS A 31 7.57 -9.66 15.91
C LYS A 31 7.13 -11.10 15.60
N GLU A 32 5.84 -11.30 15.33
CA GLU A 32 5.31 -12.61 14.90
C GLU A 32 5.78 -13.03 13.50
N GLY A 33 6.34 -12.10 12.73
CA GLY A 33 6.91 -12.33 11.41
C GLY A 33 5.94 -11.99 10.28
N LEU A 34 6.23 -10.91 9.55
CA LEU A 34 5.43 -10.50 8.39
C LEU A 34 5.58 -11.49 7.23
N ARG A 35 4.44 -11.98 6.74
CA ARG A 35 4.35 -12.85 5.55
C ARG A 35 4.17 -12.03 4.29
N ASP A 36 4.75 -12.50 3.18
CA ASP A 36 4.53 -11.90 1.87
C ASP A 36 3.10 -12.13 1.39
N TRP A 37 2.51 -11.11 0.80
CA TRP A 37 1.13 -11.14 0.30
C TRP A 37 1.14 -11.28 -1.21
N ASP A 38 0.24 -12.13 -1.71
CA ASP A 38 -0.08 -12.17 -3.14
C ASP A 38 -1.02 -11.01 -3.50
N ILE A 39 -0.53 -10.13 -4.36
CA ILE A 39 -1.20 -8.90 -4.80
C ILE A 39 -1.88 -9.05 -6.17
N THR A 40 -1.97 -10.27 -6.71
CA THR A 40 -2.58 -10.55 -8.03
C THR A 40 -3.85 -11.39 -7.89
N ARG A 41 -4.81 -11.25 -8.81
CA ARG A 41 -6.03 -12.06 -8.86
C ARG A 41 -6.36 -12.47 -10.30
N ASP A 42 -6.82 -13.70 -10.45
CA ASP A 42 -7.27 -14.28 -11.72
C ASP A 42 -8.78 -14.07 -11.89
N ILE A 43 -9.20 -12.81 -12.02
CA ILE A 43 -10.61 -12.43 -12.23
C ILE A 43 -10.71 -11.36 -13.33
N PRO A 44 -11.85 -11.27 -14.05
CA PRO A 44 -11.97 -10.36 -15.19
C PRO A 44 -12.16 -8.88 -14.82
N TRP A 45 -12.40 -8.56 -13.54
CA TRP A 45 -12.74 -7.21 -13.09
C TRP A 45 -11.70 -6.69 -12.08
N GLY A 46 -11.03 -5.59 -12.44
CA GLY A 46 -10.00 -4.93 -11.63
C GLY A 46 -9.00 -4.14 -12.49
N VAL A 47 -7.97 -3.59 -11.87
CA VAL A 47 -6.89 -2.87 -12.57
C VAL A 47 -5.91 -3.90 -13.21
N PRO A 48 -5.70 -3.89 -14.53
CA PRO A 48 -4.83 -4.86 -15.20
C PRO A 48 -3.36 -4.64 -14.85
N ILE A 49 -2.61 -5.74 -14.75
CA ILE A 49 -1.17 -5.70 -14.47
C ILE A 49 -0.41 -5.50 -15.80
N PRO A 50 0.43 -4.47 -15.94
CA PRO A 50 1.11 -4.16 -17.20
C PRO A 50 2.39 -5.00 -17.41
N LEU A 51 2.30 -6.30 -17.12
CA LEU A 51 3.39 -7.26 -17.29
C LEU A 51 2.92 -8.41 -18.18
N LYS A 52 3.76 -8.84 -19.12
CA LYS A 52 3.41 -9.91 -20.07
C LYS A 52 3.12 -11.22 -19.34
N GLU A 53 3.86 -11.51 -18.28
CA GLU A 53 3.74 -12.73 -17.49
C GLU A 53 2.47 -12.75 -16.62
N ALA A 54 1.79 -11.61 -16.50
CA ALA A 54 0.56 -11.44 -15.72
C ALA A 54 -0.64 -11.09 -16.62
N GLU A 55 -0.57 -11.43 -17.92
CA GLU A 55 -1.68 -11.22 -18.85
C GLU A 55 -2.96 -11.93 -18.35
N GLY A 56 -4.08 -11.22 -18.38
CA GLY A 56 -5.36 -11.70 -17.84
C GLY A 56 -5.52 -11.60 -16.33
N LYS A 57 -4.48 -11.18 -15.59
CA LYS A 57 -4.55 -10.94 -14.14
C LYS A 57 -4.81 -9.47 -13.83
N VAL A 58 -5.45 -9.25 -12.68
CA VAL A 58 -5.68 -7.91 -12.12
C VAL A 58 -4.99 -7.75 -10.77
N LEU A 59 -4.75 -6.50 -10.36
CA LEU A 59 -4.31 -6.19 -9.00
C LEU A 59 -5.41 -6.56 -7.99
N TYR A 60 -4.99 -7.10 -6.85
CA TYR A 60 -5.88 -7.35 -5.74
C TYR A 60 -6.40 -6.03 -5.16
N ASN A 61 -7.71 -5.91 -4.98
CA ASN A 61 -8.37 -4.69 -4.53
C ASN A 61 -7.76 -4.05 -3.26
N TRP A 62 -7.30 -4.85 -2.29
CA TRP A 62 -6.67 -4.32 -1.08
C TRP A 62 -5.28 -3.71 -1.32
N PHE A 63 -4.65 -4.02 -2.45
CA PHE A 63 -3.38 -3.43 -2.84
C PHE A 63 -3.57 -2.09 -3.56
N ASP A 64 -4.46 -1.99 -4.54
CA ASP A 64 -4.65 -0.79 -5.35
C ASP A 64 -5.56 0.27 -4.71
N ASN A 65 -6.45 -0.09 -3.78
CA ASN A 65 -7.32 0.87 -3.08
C ASN A 65 -6.54 2.02 -2.42
N HIS A 66 -5.37 1.77 -1.85
CA HIS A 66 -4.56 2.83 -1.24
C HIS A 66 -4.00 3.82 -2.27
N LEU A 67 -3.78 3.39 -3.51
CA LEU A 67 -3.36 4.26 -4.60
C LEU A 67 -4.47 5.23 -5.01
N CYS A 68 -5.73 4.90 -4.74
CA CYS A 68 -6.88 5.75 -5.04
C CYS A 68 -6.82 7.11 -4.33
N TYR A 69 -6.27 7.17 -3.10
CA TYR A 69 -6.06 8.43 -2.37
C TYR A 69 -5.13 9.38 -3.14
N ILE A 70 -4.08 8.83 -3.74
CA ILE A 70 -3.10 9.59 -4.52
C ILE A 70 -3.71 9.97 -5.87
N SER A 71 -4.28 9.01 -6.60
CA SER A 71 -4.81 9.24 -7.96
C SER A 71 -5.99 10.23 -7.96
N THR A 72 -6.86 10.16 -6.94
CA THR A 72 -7.99 11.09 -6.81
C THR A 72 -7.52 12.51 -6.52
N THR A 73 -6.52 12.67 -5.66
CA THR A 73 -5.89 13.97 -5.38
C THR A 73 -5.24 14.55 -6.64
N LEU A 74 -4.47 13.74 -7.38
CA LEU A 74 -3.85 14.17 -8.64
C LEU A 74 -4.90 14.58 -9.68
N LYS A 75 -6.00 13.82 -9.79
CA LYS A 75 -7.11 14.16 -10.67
C LYS A 75 -7.72 15.51 -10.30
N TYR A 76 -8.02 15.72 -9.02
CA TYR A 76 -8.54 16.99 -8.52
C TYR A 76 -7.59 18.16 -8.83
N CYS A 77 -6.30 18.02 -8.55
CA CYS A 77 -5.30 19.04 -8.85
C CYS A 77 -5.26 19.36 -10.35
N SER A 78 -5.25 18.33 -11.21
CA SER A 78 -5.26 18.48 -12.66
C SER A 78 -6.51 19.22 -13.16
N GLU A 79 -7.69 18.92 -12.62
CA GLU A 79 -8.94 19.59 -12.99
C GLU A 79 -8.99 21.06 -12.54
N LYS A 80 -8.19 21.43 -11.54
CA LYS A 80 -8.06 22.80 -11.02
C LYS A 80 -6.86 23.57 -11.58
N GLY A 81 -6.06 22.95 -12.44
CA GLY A 81 -4.81 23.56 -12.94
C GLY A 81 -3.74 23.74 -11.86
N ILE A 82 -3.80 22.95 -10.79
CA ILE A 82 -2.80 22.94 -9.71
C ILE A 82 -1.76 21.85 -10.03
N ASP A 83 -0.48 22.15 -9.87
CA ASP A 83 0.56 21.12 -9.94
C ASP A 83 0.55 20.27 -8.66
N GLY A 84 0.09 19.03 -8.77
CA GLY A 84 0.03 18.06 -7.67
C GLY A 84 1.30 17.21 -7.51
N LYS A 85 2.36 17.49 -8.27
CA LYS A 85 3.62 16.73 -8.26
C LYS A 85 4.76 17.57 -7.67
N SER A 86 4.63 17.99 -6.42
CA SER A 86 5.71 18.66 -5.66
C SER A 86 6.54 17.65 -4.88
#